data_AF-A0A6N9P699-F1
#
_entry.id   AF-A0A6N9P699-F1
#
_cell.length_a   1.000
_cell.length_b   1.000
_cell.length_c   1.000
_cell.angle_alpha   90.00
_cell.angle_beta   90.00
_cell.angle_gamma   90.00
#
_symmetry.space_group_name_H-M   'P 1'
#
loop_
_entity.id
_entity.type
_entity.pdbx_description
1 polymer ?
#
loop_
_entity_poly.entity_id
_entity_poly.type
_entity_poly.pdbx_seq_one_letter_code
_entity_poly.pdbx_strand_id
1 'polypeptide(L)'
;MSRQRSDYPGSRWDKFSRWLHGDYDPFAGKLEMKRPEEFPSPPPLDWKQVDLSVAQHVGDDLDQGKQFRLFRKLYKAASCVLCLSIIVILLITVANLPPFGDPANPANNEVSERYIEKGLQETGAVNIVTGMILDYRAFDTFGESTVLFCAACCVLILLRLDDSKKAKAEEFDQIYEPREDTILEQAARILFPMIMMFGVYIVLNGHLSPGGGFSGGAIMGAGLILYLNAFGFQKTQRFFTEKTFRYVSLGALMFYCCAKSYSFFTGANHLPSGIPLGTPGAILSSGLIFYLNICVGLVVACTMYAFFVMFRKGGF
;
A
#
# COMPACT_ATOMS: atom_id res chain seq x y z
N MET A 1 -53.72 55.29 -68.38
CA MET A 1 -53.64 55.11 -66.91
C MET A 1 -54.41 53.85 -66.55
N SER A 2 -53.71 52.78 -66.15
CA SER A 2 -54.31 51.51 -65.75
C SER A 2 -53.93 51.24 -64.29
N ARG A 3 -54.94 51.12 -63.41
CA ARG A 3 -54.82 50.90 -61.97
C ARG A 3 -54.20 49.51 -61.70
N GLN A 4 -53.08 49.46 -60.99
CA GLN A 4 -52.60 48.20 -60.39
C GLN A 4 -53.59 47.75 -59.31
N ARG A 5 -54.24 46.60 -59.51
CA ARG A 5 -55.02 45.90 -58.48
C ARG A 5 -54.05 45.28 -57.46
N SER A 6 -54.32 45.45 -56.16
CA SER A 6 -53.47 44.96 -55.05
C SER A 6 -53.64 43.47 -54.73
N ASP A 7 -54.57 42.78 -55.39
CA ASP A 7 -55.11 41.51 -54.89
C ASP A 7 -54.56 40.32 -55.70
N TYR A 8 -53.23 40.21 -55.76
CA TYR A 8 -52.57 39.04 -56.38
C TYR A 8 -52.49 37.88 -55.36
N PRO A 9 -53.16 36.73 -55.62
CA PRO A 9 -53.05 35.55 -54.78
C PRO A 9 -51.59 35.08 -54.71
N GLY A 10 -51.03 34.97 -53.51
CA GLY A 10 -49.64 34.53 -53.28
C GLY A 10 -48.59 35.65 -53.19
N SER A 11 -48.99 36.93 -53.28
CA SER A 11 -48.08 38.06 -53.01
C SER A 11 -47.59 38.06 -51.54
N ARG A 12 -46.50 38.78 -51.25
CA ARG A 12 -45.99 38.89 -49.87
C ARG A 12 -47.01 39.51 -48.91
N TRP A 13 -47.85 40.43 -49.40
CA TRP A 13 -48.92 41.06 -48.62
C TRP A 13 -50.08 40.09 -48.35
N ASP A 14 -50.48 39.31 -49.35
CA ASP A 14 -51.52 38.28 -49.22
C ASP A 14 -51.11 37.21 -48.18
N LYS A 15 -49.84 36.75 -48.23
CA LYS A 15 -49.29 35.82 -47.24
C LYS A 15 -49.25 36.40 -45.83
N PHE A 16 -48.95 37.69 -45.67
CA PHE A 16 -48.95 38.36 -44.38
C PHE A 16 -50.38 38.54 -43.83
N SER A 17 -51.33 38.93 -44.67
CA SER A 17 -52.74 39.07 -44.29
C SER A 17 -53.34 37.74 -43.84
N ARG A 18 -53.08 36.65 -44.57
CA ARG A 18 -53.54 35.30 -44.20
C ARG A 18 -52.90 34.78 -42.92
N TRP A 19 -51.64 35.12 -42.66
CA TRP A 19 -51.00 34.83 -41.38
C TRP A 19 -51.67 35.59 -40.23
N LEU A 20 -51.98 36.88 -40.42
CA LEU A 20 -52.63 37.72 -39.40
C LEU A 20 -54.05 37.22 -39.05
N HIS A 21 -54.77 36.64 -40.02
CA HIS A 21 -56.13 36.13 -39.85
C HIS A 21 -56.19 34.66 -39.41
N GLY A 22 -55.04 33.99 -39.26
CA GLY A 22 -54.94 32.61 -38.79
C GLY A 22 -55.15 31.53 -39.87
N ASP A 23 -55.34 31.90 -41.13
CA ASP A 23 -55.58 30.98 -42.26
C ASP A 23 -54.29 30.41 -42.87
N TYR A 24 -53.12 30.83 -42.36
CA TYR A 24 -51.81 30.39 -42.83
C TYR A 24 -50.79 30.43 -41.70
N ASP A 25 -50.24 29.28 -41.32
CA ASP A 25 -49.09 29.21 -40.41
C ASP A 25 -47.80 28.94 -41.22
N PRO A 26 -46.85 29.91 -41.27
CA PRO A 26 -45.59 29.73 -41.98
C PRO A 26 -44.65 28.66 -41.36
N PHE A 27 -44.96 28.16 -40.16
CA PHE A 27 -44.14 27.21 -39.42
C PHE A 27 -44.76 25.82 -39.26
N ALA A 28 -46.00 25.62 -39.72
CA ALA A 28 -46.65 24.30 -39.74
C ALA A 28 -45.78 23.27 -40.48
N GLY A 29 -45.47 22.16 -39.82
CA GLY A 29 -44.59 21.10 -40.33
C GLY A 29 -43.08 21.41 -40.39
N LYS A 30 -42.64 22.65 -40.10
CA LYS A 30 -41.19 23.00 -40.04
C LYS A 30 -40.60 22.98 -38.64
N LEU A 31 -41.42 23.23 -37.62
CA LEU A 31 -41.01 23.24 -36.21
C LEU A 31 -41.57 22.05 -35.42
N GLU A 32 -42.30 21.15 -36.08
CA GLU A 32 -42.78 19.93 -35.45
C GLU A 32 -41.59 18.99 -35.20
N MET A 33 -41.29 18.70 -33.93
CA MET A 33 -40.38 17.63 -33.57
C MET A 33 -40.95 16.31 -34.09
N LYS A 34 -40.46 15.83 -35.22
CA LYS A 34 -40.69 14.45 -35.63
C LYS A 34 -40.07 13.55 -34.56
N ARG A 35 -40.88 12.70 -33.92
CA ARG A 35 -40.38 11.64 -33.05
C ARG A 35 -39.33 10.88 -33.88
N PRO A 36 -38.07 10.77 -33.42
CA PRO A 36 -37.08 9.95 -34.11
C PRO A 36 -37.69 8.55 -34.30
N GLU A 37 -37.57 7.97 -35.49
CA GLU A 37 -37.92 6.55 -35.66
C GLU A 37 -37.21 5.76 -34.56
N GLU A 38 -37.96 4.91 -33.85
CA GLU A 38 -37.39 4.03 -32.83
C GLU A 38 -36.39 3.11 -33.54
N PHE A 39 -35.11 3.49 -33.47
CA PHE A 39 -34.04 2.58 -33.83
C PHE A 39 -34.20 1.36 -32.92
N PRO A 40 -34.28 0.14 -33.48
CA PRO A 40 -34.32 -1.06 -32.66
C PRO A 40 -33.16 -0.98 -31.67
N SER A 41 -33.44 -1.14 -30.38
CA SER A 41 -32.39 -1.09 -29.37
C SER A 41 -31.32 -2.10 -29.78
N PRO A 42 -30.05 -1.69 -29.92
CA PRO A 42 -29.00 -2.64 -30.23
C PRO A 42 -29.05 -3.76 -29.19
N PRO A 43 -28.78 -5.01 -29.59
CA PRO A 43 -28.73 -6.11 -28.64
C PRO A 43 -27.81 -5.72 -27.47
N PRO A 44 -28.10 -6.17 -26.23
CA PRO A 44 -27.31 -5.80 -25.06
C PRO A 44 -25.83 -6.09 -25.35
N LEU A 45 -25.03 -5.02 -25.35
CA LEU A 45 -23.59 -5.12 -25.61
C LEU A 45 -22.96 -5.97 -24.52
N ASP A 46 -22.33 -7.08 -24.92
CA ASP A 46 -21.48 -7.85 -24.03
C ASP A 46 -20.20 -7.04 -23.78
N TRP A 47 -20.14 -6.37 -22.63
CA TRP A 47 -19.01 -5.54 -22.22
C TRP A 47 -17.67 -6.28 -22.30
N LYS A 48 -17.66 -7.62 -22.12
CA LYS A 48 -16.45 -8.42 -22.30
C LYS A 48 -15.99 -8.47 -23.76
N GLN A 49 -16.90 -8.52 -24.71
CA GLN A 49 -16.58 -8.51 -26.14
C GLN A 49 -16.19 -7.11 -26.62
N VAL A 50 -16.82 -6.07 -26.08
CA VAL A 50 -16.48 -4.67 -26.40
C VAL A 50 -15.08 -4.34 -25.88
N ASP A 51 -14.77 -4.68 -24.63
CA ASP A 51 -13.42 -4.45 -24.09
C ASP A 51 -12.35 -5.26 -24.83
N LEU A 52 -12.63 -6.53 -25.20
CA LEU A 52 -11.68 -7.31 -26.00
C LEU A 52 -11.50 -6.74 -27.40
N SER A 53 -12.59 -6.36 -28.08
CA SER A 53 -12.52 -5.86 -29.45
C SER A 53 -11.88 -4.47 -29.53
N VAL A 54 -12.11 -3.61 -28.54
CA VAL A 54 -11.43 -2.31 -28.39
C VAL A 54 -9.96 -2.51 -28.03
N ALA A 55 -9.63 -3.40 -27.08
CA ALA A 55 -8.24 -3.72 -26.76
C ALA A 55 -7.50 -4.37 -27.94
N GLN A 56 -8.19 -5.19 -28.74
CA GLN A 56 -7.68 -5.77 -29.97
C GLN A 56 -7.50 -4.72 -31.07
N HIS A 57 -8.48 -3.83 -31.31
CA HIS A 57 -8.33 -2.74 -32.28
C HIS A 57 -7.24 -1.75 -31.89
N VAL A 58 -7.15 -1.36 -30.62
CA VAL A 58 -6.07 -0.49 -30.13
C VAL A 58 -4.72 -1.21 -30.21
N GLY A 59 -4.68 -2.52 -29.94
CA GLY A 59 -3.48 -3.35 -30.11
C GLY A 59 -3.05 -3.48 -31.57
N ASP A 60 -4.00 -3.68 -32.47
CA ASP A 60 -3.78 -3.84 -33.92
C ASP A 60 -3.36 -2.51 -34.56
N ASP A 61 -3.99 -1.38 -34.21
CA ASP A 61 -3.63 -0.03 -34.68
C ASP A 61 -2.23 0.38 -34.21
N LEU A 62 -1.82 -0.03 -33.00
CA LEU A 62 -0.45 0.16 -32.51
C LEU A 62 0.57 -0.70 -33.29
N ASP A 63 0.21 -1.91 -33.72
CA ASP A 63 1.11 -2.86 -34.41
C ASP A 63 1.23 -2.65 -35.94
N GLN A 64 0.42 -1.77 -36.56
CA GLN A 64 0.45 -1.57 -38.03
C GLN A 64 1.73 -0.88 -38.53
N GLY A 65 2.34 -0.01 -37.73
CA GLY A 65 3.56 0.70 -38.10
C GLY A 65 4.81 -0.19 -38.14
N LYS A 66 5.49 -0.29 -39.28
CA LYS A 66 6.84 -0.94 -39.36
C LYS A 66 7.80 -0.37 -38.31
N GLN A 67 7.68 0.92 -38.00
CA GLN A 67 8.45 1.62 -36.97
C GLN A 67 8.14 1.11 -35.55
N PHE A 68 6.88 0.84 -35.21
CA PHE A 68 6.50 0.36 -33.88
C PHE A 68 6.98 -1.09 -33.64
N ARG A 69 6.86 -1.95 -34.66
CA ARG A 69 7.42 -3.31 -34.61
C ARG A 69 8.94 -3.31 -34.47
N LEU A 70 9.64 -2.38 -35.12
CA LEU A 70 11.08 -2.19 -34.96
C LEU A 70 11.42 -1.69 -33.54
N PHE A 71 10.71 -0.67 -33.05
CA PHE A 71 10.87 -0.14 -31.69
C PHE A 71 10.66 -1.23 -30.63
N ARG A 72 9.61 -2.05 -30.75
CA ARG A 72 9.33 -3.15 -29.81
C ARG A 72 10.42 -4.22 -29.83
N LYS A 73 10.97 -4.56 -31.00
CA LYS A 73 12.11 -5.49 -31.10
C LYS A 73 13.38 -4.90 -30.49
N LEU A 74 13.66 -3.63 -30.77
CA LEU A 74 14.80 -2.91 -30.20
C LEU A 74 14.67 -2.75 -28.70
N TYR A 75 13.50 -2.39 -28.18
CA TYR A 75 13.22 -2.29 -26.75
C TYR A 75 13.42 -3.64 -26.05
N LYS A 76 12.85 -4.73 -26.58
CA LYS A 76 13.07 -6.07 -26.02
C LYS A 76 14.54 -6.45 -26.04
N ALA A 77 15.25 -6.21 -27.15
CA ALA A 77 16.67 -6.49 -27.25
C ALA A 77 17.49 -5.65 -26.26
N ALA A 78 17.21 -4.35 -26.16
CA ALA A 78 17.86 -3.43 -25.23
C ALA A 78 17.60 -3.82 -23.77
N SER A 79 16.37 -4.19 -23.41
CA SER A 79 16.04 -4.70 -22.08
C SER A 79 16.76 -6.01 -21.77
N CYS A 80 16.84 -6.95 -22.72
CA CYS A 80 17.62 -8.18 -22.54
C CYS A 80 19.12 -7.88 -22.37
N VAL A 81 19.68 -6.98 -23.18
CA VAL A 81 21.09 -6.55 -23.06
C VAL A 81 21.35 -5.87 -21.72
N LEU A 82 20.45 -5.00 -21.26
CA LEU A 82 20.56 -4.33 -19.96
C LEU A 82 20.46 -5.34 -18.80
N CYS A 83 19.51 -6.28 -18.84
CA CYS A 83 19.40 -7.31 -17.81
C CYS A 83 20.66 -8.21 -17.80
N LEU A 84 21.12 -8.64 -18.97
CA LEU A 84 22.33 -9.45 -19.08
C LEU A 84 23.56 -8.68 -18.59
N SER A 85 23.70 -7.40 -18.92
CA SER A 85 24.82 -6.59 -18.46
C SER A 85 24.80 -6.42 -16.94
N ILE A 86 23.64 -6.15 -16.34
CA ILE A 86 23.50 -6.08 -14.88
C ILE A 86 23.86 -7.43 -14.24
N ILE A 87 23.36 -8.55 -14.78
CA ILE A 87 23.68 -9.89 -14.28
C ILE A 87 25.19 -10.14 -14.36
N VAL A 88 25.82 -9.84 -15.49
CA VAL A 88 27.27 -10.02 -15.67
C VAL A 88 28.06 -9.16 -14.70
N ILE A 89 27.68 -7.89 -14.52
CA ILE A 89 28.32 -6.98 -13.56
C ILE A 89 28.18 -7.52 -12.13
N LEU A 90 26.99 -7.95 -11.73
CA LEU A 90 26.75 -8.54 -10.40
C LEU A 90 27.55 -9.84 -10.21
N LEU A 91 27.60 -10.72 -11.21
CA LEU A 91 28.38 -11.97 -11.15
C LEU A 91 29.88 -11.69 -11.06
N ILE A 92 30.40 -10.74 -11.83
CA ILE A 92 31.79 -10.30 -11.74
C ILE A 92 32.06 -9.72 -10.34
N THR A 93 31.13 -8.95 -9.79
CA THR A 93 31.28 -8.35 -8.46
C THR A 93 31.35 -9.44 -7.38
N VAL A 94 30.45 -10.42 -7.44
CA VAL A 94 30.44 -11.57 -6.52
C VAL A 94 31.70 -12.42 -6.67
N ALA A 95 32.17 -12.64 -7.90
CA ALA A 95 33.40 -13.40 -8.17
C ALA A 95 34.66 -12.70 -7.65
N ASN A 96 34.65 -11.37 -7.53
CA ASN A 96 35.76 -10.57 -7.00
C ASN A 96 35.62 -10.26 -5.49
N LEU A 97 34.61 -10.79 -4.80
CA LEU A 97 34.51 -10.61 -3.36
C LEU A 97 35.70 -11.30 -2.66
N PRO A 98 36.25 -10.69 -1.59
CA PRO A 98 37.30 -11.31 -0.79
C PRO A 98 36.84 -12.69 -0.27
N PRO A 99 37.74 -13.67 -0.16
CA PRO A 99 37.40 -14.95 0.43
C PRO A 99 36.95 -14.78 1.88
N PHE A 100 36.06 -15.66 2.31
CA PHE A 100 35.52 -15.63 3.66
C PHE A 100 36.64 -15.79 4.70
N GLY A 101 36.64 -14.94 5.74
CA GLY A 101 37.62 -14.99 6.82
C GLY A 101 38.94 -14.27 6.55
N ASP A 102 39.10 -13.61 5.40
CA ASP A 102 40.29 -12.81 5.11
C ASP A 102 40.36 -11.59 6.06
N PRO A 103 41.44 -11.41 6.85
CA PRO A 103 41.60 -10.25 7.72
C PRO A 103 41.64 -8.92 6.95
N ALA A 104 42.06 -8.93 5.67
CA ALA A 104 42.10 -7.75 4.81
C ALA A 104 40.74 -7.42 4.16
N ASN A 105 39.68 -8.18 4.48
CA ASN A 105 38.35 -7.90 3.98
C ASN A 105 37.89 -6.49 4.42
N PRO A 106 37.38 -5.62 3.53
CA PRO A 106 36.87 -4.29 3.88
C PRO A 106 35.80 -4.26 4.99
N ALA A 107 35.12 -5.38 5.23
CA ALA A 107 34.17 -5.55 6.33
C ALA A 107 34.85 -5.55 7.72
N ASN A 108 36.13 -5.91 7.80
CA ASN A 108 36.94 -5.88 9.02
C ASN A 108 37.54 -4.48 9.18
N ASN A 109 36.80 -3.58 9.81
CA ASN A 109 37.22 -2.21 10.06
C ASN A 109 36.95 -1.81 11.51
N GLU A 110 37.38 -0.61 11.87
CA GLU A 110 37.22 -0.05 13.22
C GLU A 110 35.76 -0.01 13.71
N VAL A 111 34.79 0.11 12.80
CA VAL A 111 33.37 0.17 13.13
C VAL A 111 32.88 -1.21 13.58
N SER A 112 33.19 -2.26 12.80
CA SER A 112 32.87 -3.64 13.15
C SER A 112 33.54 -4.06 14.46
N GLU A 113 34.82 -3.70 14.65
CA GLU A 113 35.57 -3.95 15.88
C GLU A 113 34.93 -3.26 17.08
N ARG A 114 34.56 -1.97 16.94
CA ARG A 114 33.87 -1.20 18.00
C ARG A 114 32.56 -1.84 18.42
N TYR A 115 31.74 -2.28 17.46
CA TYR A 115 30.46 -2.92 17.75
C TYR A 115 30.62 -4.22 18.54
N ILE A 116 31.67 -5.00 18.25
CA ILE A 116 31.93 -6.27 18.93
C ILE A 116 32.52 -6.04 20.32
N GLU A 117 33.53 -5.18 20.43
CA GLU A 117 34.28 -5.02 21.69
C GLU A 117 33.61 -4.11 22.71
N LYS A 118 32.96 -3.03 22.22
CA LYS A 118 32.40 -1.97 23.06
C LYS A 118 30.88 -1.87 22.98
N GLY A 119 30.24 -2.63 22.09
CA GLY A 119 28.78 -2.65 21.92
C GLY A 119 28.04 -2.95 23.21
N LEU A 120 28.51 -3.89 24.03
CA LEU A 120 27.85 -4.24 25.28
C LEU A 120 27.89 -3.10 26.31
N GLN A 121 29.04 -2.44 26.45
CA GLN A 121 29.23 -1.35 27.41
C GLN A 121 28.49 -0.08 27.00
N GLU A 122 28.40 0.18 25.69
CA GLU A 122 27.74 1.38 25.16
C GLU A 122 26.21 1.23 25.10
N THR A 123 25.72 0.08 24.65
CA THR A 123 24.29 -0.13 24.39
C THR A 123 23.56 -0.85 25.53
N GLY A 124 24.29 -1.59 26.38
CA GLY A 124 23.72 -2.45 27.42
C GLY A 124 22.96 -3.68 26.89
N ALA A 125 22.94 -3.90 25.57
CA ALA A 125 22.34 -5.06 24.93
C ALA A 125 23.36 -6.20 24.79
N VAL A 126 22.97 -7.41 25.18
CA VAL A 126 23.78 -8.63 24.99
C VAL A 126 23.74 -9.06 23.52
N ASN A 127 22.62 -8.83 22.85
CA ASN A 127 22.50 -9.01 21.42
C ASN A 127 23.13 -7.83 20.65
N ILE A 128 24.31 -8.07 20.08
CA ILE A 128 25.08 -7.08 19.31
C ILE A 128 24.28 -6.53 18.13
N VAL A 129 23.50 -7.38 17.44
CA VAL A 129 22.70 -6.93 16.28
C VAL A 129 21.61 -5.96 16.71
N THR A 130 20.91 -6.27 17.81
CA THR A 130 19.89 -5.37 18.34
C THR A 130 20.49 -4.08 18.88
N GLY A 131 21.63 -4.14 19.57
CA GLY A 131 22.40 -2.96 19.97
C GLY A 131 22.83 -2.11 18.77
N MET A 132 23.23 -2.75 17.67
CA MET A 132 23.60 -2.08 16.43
C MET A 132 22.40 -1.36 15.79
N ILE A 133 21.31 -2.07 15.51
CA ILE A 133 20.20 -1.50 14.73
C ILE A 133 19.36 -0.51 15.55
N LEU A 134 19.25 -0.69 16.87
CA LEU A 134 18.46 0.20 17.74
C LEU A 134 19.28 1.22 18.50
N ASP A 135 20.61 1.24 18.37
CA ASP A 135 21.46 2.29 18.93
C ASP A 135 22.34 2.97 17.89
N TYR A 136 23.43 2.32 17.48
CA TYR A 136 24.38 2.90 16.52
C TYR A 136 23.75 3.29 15.18
N ARG A 137 22.81 2.48 14.69
CA ARG A 137 22.09 2.65 13.41
C ARG A 137 20.59 2.82 13.62
N ALA A 138 20.19 3.46 14.73
CA ALA A 138 18.79 3.69 15.07
C ALA A 138 18.00 4.45 14.00
N PHE A 139 18.64 5.32 13.22
CA PHE A 139 17.98 6.01 12.11
C PHE A 139 17.57 5.08 10.98
N ASP A 140 18.32 4.00 10.72
CA ASP A 140 17.99 3.04 9.67
C ASP A 140 16.71 2.29 10.06
N THR A 141 16.62 1.78 11.29
CA THR A 141 15.40 1.13 11.81
C THR A 141 14.21 2.07 11.90
N PHE A 142 14.43 3.34 12.29
CA PHE A 142 13.37 4.35 12.26
C PHE A 142 12.87 4.60 10.82
N GLY A 143 13.80 4.73 9.89
CA GLY A 143 13.53 4.87 8.45
C GLY A 143 12.73 3.70 7.90
N GLU A 144 13.17 2.46 8.16
CA GLU A 144 12.47 1.23 7.77
C GLU A 144 11.04 1.20 8.31
N SER A 145 10.85 1.49 9.60
CA SER A 145 9.53 1.52 10.25
C SER A 145 8.63 2.61 9.66
N THR A 146 9.21 3.78 9.33
CA THR A 146 8.50 4.90 8.69
C THR A 146 8.10 4.55 7.27
N VAL A 147 8.99 3.93 6.48
CA VAL A 147 8.68 3.47 5.12
C VAL A 147 7.56 2.44 5.14
N LEU A 148 7.59 1.50 6.08
CA LEU A 148 6.53 0.50 6.26
C LEU A 148 5.18 1.17 6.58
N PHE A 149 5.16 2.14 7.50
CA PHE A 149 3.98 2.91 7.83
C PHE A 149 3.48 3.78 6.66
N CYS A 150 4.38 4.43 5.92
CA CYS A 150 4.04 5.20 4.72
C CYS A 150 3.44 4.31 3.63
N ALA A 151 3.97 3.10 3.44
CA ALA A 151 3.42 2.12 2.51
C ALA A 151 2.01 1.69 2.94
N ALA A 152 1.76 1.45 4.22
CA ALA A 152 0.43 1.18 4.75
C ALA A 152 -0.54 2.33 4.49
N CYS A 153 -0.13 3.58 4.78
CA CYS A 153 -0.92 4.77 4.48
C CYS A 153 -1.21 4.93 2.99
N CYS A 154 -0.23 4.65 2.13
CA CYS A 154 -0.40 4.72 0.67
C CYS A 154 -1.43 3.70 0.19
N VAL A 155 -1.33 2.44 0.64
CA VAL A 155 -2.32 1.39 0.33
C VAL A 155 -3.70 1.76 0.87
N LEU A 156 -3.77 2.32 2.08
CA LEU A 156 -5.02 2.80 2.68
C LEU A 156 -5.70 3.87 1.83
N ILE A 157 -4.93 4.83 1.30
CA ILE A 157 -5.45 5.91 0.45
C ILE A 157 -5.86 5.36 -0.92
N LEU A 158 -5.04 4.51 -1.54
CA LEU A 158 -5.28 3.97 -2.88
C LEU A 158 -6.48 3.02 -2.93
N LEU A 159 -6.66 2.20 -1.89
CA LEU A 159 -7.76 1.26 -1.80
C LEU A 159 -8.97 1.83 -1.06
N ARG A 160 -8.98 3.12 -0.73
CA ARG A 160 -10.12 3.76 -0.08
C ARG A 160 -11.34 3.74 -1.01
N LEU A 161 -12.32 2.91 -0.68
CA LEU A 161 -13.60 2.87 -1.38
C LEU A 161 -14.54 3.98 -0.90
N ASP A 162 -15.31 4.57 -1.82
CA ASP A 162 -16.46 5.41 -1.47
C ASP A 162 -17.50 4.59 -0.69
N ASP A 163 -18.26 5.23 0.20
CA ASP A 163 -19.23 4.55 1.08
C ASP A 163 -20.23 3.67 0.31
N SER A 164 -20.62 4.07 -0.90
CA SER A 164 -21.50 3.31 -1.79
C SER A 164 -20.85 2.04 -2.37
N LYS A 165 -19.54 2.09 -2.66
CA LYS A 165 -18.73 0.94 -3.10
C LYS A 165 -18.33 0.07 -1.93
N LYS A 166 -18.12 0.65 -0.75
CA LYS A 166 -17.85 -0.07 0.51
C LYS A 166 -19.04 -0.94 0.88
N ALA A 167 -20.28 -0.43 0.83
CA ALA A 167 -21.47 -1.21 1.11
C ALA A 167 -21.63 -2.41 0.15
N LYS A 168 -21.37 -2.20 -1.15
CA LYS A 168 -21.36 -3.31 -2.13
C LYS A 168 -20.23 -4.30 -1.88
N ALA A 169 -19.01 -3.82 -1.60
CA ALA A 169 -17.88 -4.68 -1.28
C ALA A 169 -18.16 -5.52 -0.02
N GLU A 170 -18.75 -4.93 1.02
CA GLU A 170 -19.17 -5.63 2.24
C GLU A 170 -20.26 -6.68 1.97
N GLU A 171 -21.23 -6.38 1.10
CA GLU A 171 -22.24 -7.35 0.67
C GLU A 171 -21.61 -8.53 -0.08
N PHE A 172 -20.64 -8.27 -0.98
CA PHE A 172 -19.89 -9.33 -1.66
C PHE A 172 -18.99 -10.11 -0.69
N ASP A 173 -18.28 -9.46 0.22
CA ASP A 173 -17.35 -10.11 1.15
C ASP A 173 -18.10 -10.96 2.20
N GLN A 174 -19.31 -10.56 2.60
CA GLN A 174 -20.19 -11.37 3.46
C GLN A 174 -20.68 -12.65 2.76
N ILE A 175 -20.80 -12.63 1.42
CA ILE A 175 -21.14 -13.81 0.61
C ILE A 175 -19.94 -14.79 0.50
N TYR A 176 -18.71 -14.27 0.57
CA TYR A 176 -17.46 -15.05 0.49
C TYR A 176 -16.72 -15.20 1.84
N GLU A 177 -17.31 -14.77 2.95
CA GLU A 177 -16.78 -15.02 4.28
C GLU A 177 -16.61 -16.55 4.43
N PRO A 178 -15.45 -17.05 4.91
CA PRO A 178 -15.22 -18.48 5.02
C PRO A 178 -16.38 -19.09 5.81
N ARG A 179 -17.13 -19.99 5.16
CA ARG A 179 -18.10 -20.83 5.86
C ARG A 179 -17.37 -21.47 7.03
N GLU A 180 -17.96 -21.39 8.22
CA GLU A 180 -17.42 -21.85 9.50
C GLU A 180 -16.65 -23.17 9.37
N ASP A 181 -15.34 -23.11 9.11
CA ASP A 181 -14.48 -24.28 9.14
C ASP A 181 -14.13 -24.53 10.60
N THR A 182 -14.90 -25.44 11.20
CA THR A 182 -14.73 -25.83 12.60
C THR A 182 -13.33 -26.35 12.90
N ILE A 183 -12.62 -26.93 11.94
CA ILE A 183 -11.23 -27.37 12.14
C ILE A 183 -10.32 -26.15 12.24
N LEU A 184 -10.46 -25.20 11.30
CA LEU A 184 -9.67 -23.96 11.31
C LEU A 184 -9.94 -23.13 12.57
N GLU A 185 -11.20 -22.97 12.98
CA GLU A 185 -11.54 -22.23 14.19
C GLU A 185 -10.93 -22.84 15.46
N GLN A 186 -11.01 -24.16 15.61
CA GLN A 186 -10.46 -24.85 16.78
C GLN A 186 -8.94 -24.80 16.79
N ALA A 187 -8.31 -24.99 15.62
CA ALA A 187 -6.86 -24.84 15.48
C ALA A 187 -6.41 -23.41 15.81
N ALA A 188 -7.08 -22.39 15.25
CA ALA A 188 -6.77 -20.99 15.50
C ALA A 188 -7.00 -20.60 16.98
N ARG A 189 -8.03 -21.15 17.64
CA ARG A 189 -8.30 -20.91 19.07
C ARG A 189 -7.14 -21.34 19.97
N ILE A 190 -6.45 -22.43 19.60
CA ILE A 190 -5.29 -22.94 20.34
C ILE A 190 -4.00 -22.24 19.90
N LEU A 191 -3.80 -22.07 18.60
CA LEU A 191 -2.55 -21.54 18.04
C LEU A 191 -2.41 -20.03 18.25
N PHE A 192 -3.48 -19.26 18.13
CA PHE A 192 -3.45 -17.81 18.27
C PHE A 192 -2.78 -17.33 19.57
N PRO A 193 -3.22 -17.76 20.79
CA PRO A 193 -2.57 -17.31 22.02
C PRO A 193 -1.10 -17.75 22.09
N MET A 194 -0.75 -18.93 21.57
CA MET A 194 0.64 -19.40 21.53
C MET A 194 1.51 -18.52 20.61
N ILE A 195 1.02 -18.19 19.41
CA ILE A 195 1.70 -17.31 18.46
C ILE A 195 1.87 -15.90 19.06
N MET A 196 0.82 -15.35 19.67
CA MET A 196 0.87 -14.02 20.28
C MET A 196 1.84 -13.99 21.47
N MET A 197 1.82 -14.99 22.34
CA MET A 197 2.76 -15.14 23.45
C MET A 197 4.20 -15.24 22.95
N PHE A 198 4.44 -16.05 21.91
CA PHE A 198 5.76 -16.21 21.32
C PHE A 198 6.24 -14.93 20.64
N GLY A 199 5.38 -14.23 19.89
CA GLY A 199 5.71 -12.95 19.29
C GLY A 199 6.08 -11.88 20.34
N VAL A 200 5.30 -11.77 21.42
CA VAL A 200 5.61 -10.88 22.54
C VAL A 200 6.94 -11.26 23.20
N TYR A 201 7.20 -12.56 23.40
CA TYR A 201 8.48 -13.03 23.94
C TYR A 201 9.66 -12.58 23.07
N ILE A 202 9.57 -12.73 21.74
CA ILE A 202 10.61 -12.33 20.78
C ILE A 202 10.84 -10.81 20.78
N VAL A 203 9.77 -10.01 20.91
CA VAL A 203 9.88 -8.55 21.03
C VAL A 203 10.59 -8.15 22.33
N LEU A 204 10.13 -8.70 23.46
CA LEU A 204 10.63 -8.32 24.79
C LEU A 204 12.07 -8.80 25.06
N ASN A 205 12.48 -9.93 24.47
CA ASN A 205 13.83 -10.48 24.65
C ASN A 205 14.78 -10.13 23.50
N GLY A 206 14.43 -9.18 22.63
CA GLY A 206 15.25 -8.83 21.46
C GLY A 206 16.67 -8.38 21.82
N HIS A 207 16.84 -7.67 22.93
CA HIS A 207 18.17 -7.22 23.40
C HIS A 207 19.01 -8.32 24.05
N LEU A 208 18.43 -9.50 24.31
CA LEU A 208 19.10 -10.64 24.94
C LEU A 208 19.29 -11.83 24.00
N SER A 209 18.36 -12.03 23.07
CA SER A 209 18.26 -13.21 22.21
C SER A 209 18.09 -12.80 20.74
N PRO A 210 18.40 -13.68 19.78
CA PRO A 210 18.14 -13.41 18.37
C PRO A 210 16.65 -13.11 18.12
N GLY A 211 16.37 -12.01 17.41
CA GLY A 211 15.01 -11.55 17.17
C GLY A 211 14.91 -10.02 17.25
N GLY A 212 13.88 -9.55 17.97
CA GLY A 212 13.58 -8.13 18.14
C GLY A 212 12.20 -7.72 17.61
N GLY A 213 12.00 -6.41 17.52
CA GLY A 213 10.72 -5.80 17.15
C GLY A 213 10.20 -6.29 15.80
N PHE A 214 11.03 -6.30 14.74
CA PHE A 214 10.57 -6.69 13.40
C PHE A 214 10.06 -8.12 13.32
N SER A 215 10.87 -9.10 13.72
CA SER A 215 10.49 -10.52 13.65
C SER A 215 9.33 -10.83 14.59
N GLY A 216 9.35 -10.30 15.82
CA GLY A 216 8.27 -10.50 16.78
C GLY A 216 6.96 -9.85 16.33
N GLY A 217 7.02 -8.65 15.76
CA GLY A 217 5.88 -7.97 15.16
C GLY A 217 5.30 -8.73 13.97
N ALA A 218 6.15 -9.31 13.11
CA ALA A 218 5.70 -10.14 12.00
C ALA A 218 4.98 -11.42 12.47
N ILE A 219 5.50 -12.08 13.51
CA ILE A 219 4.86 -13.24 14.14
C ILE A 219 3.49 -12.85 14.72
N MET A 220 3.40 -11.73 15.44
CA MET A 220 2.13 -11.22 15.96
C MET A 220 1.16 -10.87 14.82
N GLY A 221 1.64 -10.22 13.76
CA GLY A 221 0.86 -9.93 12.56
C GLY A 221 0.30 -11.18 11.89
N ALA A 222 1.11 -12.23 11.74
CA ALA A 222 0.67 -13.53 11.24
C ALA A 222 -0.38 -14.17 12.15
N GLY A 223 -0.24 -14.06 13.47
CA GLY A 223 -1.24 -14.49 14.44
C GLY A 223 -2.58 -13.77 14.26
N LEU A 224 -2.56 -12.44 14.09
CA LEU A 224 -3.76 -11.63 13.82
C LEU A 224 -4.41 -12.01 12.48
N ILE A 225 -3.61 -12.27 11.45
CA ILE A 225 -4.10 -12.73 10.14
C ILE A 225 -4.75 -14.11 10.28
N LEU A 226 -4.13 -15.06 10.99
CA LEU A 226 -4.72 -16.37 11.26
C LEU A 226 -6.07 -16.24 11.98
N TYR A 227 -6.12 -15.41 13.02
CA TYR A 227 -7.35 -15.15 13.77
C TYR A 227 -8.45 -14.57 12.88
N LEU A 228 -8.11 -13.60 12.02
CA LEU A 228 -9.07 -13.00 11.09
C LEU A 228 -9.59 -14.02 10.06
N ASN A 229 -8.72 -14.89 9.54
CA ASN A 229 -9.13 -15.94 8.60
C ASN A 229 -10.05 -16.98 9.25
N ALA A 230 -9.86 -17.28 10.53
CA ALA A 230 -10.65 -18.27 11.24
C ALA A 230 -12.00 -17.72 11.73
N PHE A 231 -12.04 -16.50 12.26
CA PHE A 231 -13.22 -15.95 12.97
C PHE A 231 -13.96 -14.83 12.22
N GLY A 232 -13.47 -14.44 11.04
CA GLY A 232 -14.06 -13.40 10.22
C GLY A 232 -13.78 -11.97 10.70
N PHE A 233 -14.32 -11.00 9.97
CA PHE A 233 -14.03 -9.58 10.20
C PHE A 233 -14.80 -9.02 11.40
N GLN A 234 -16.05 -9.44 11.62
CA GLN A 234 -16.90 -8.87 12.69
C GLN A 234 -16.29 -8.98 14.09
N LYS A 235 -15.63 -10.10 14.40
CA LYS A 235 -14.97 -10.31 15.69
C LYS A 235 -13.64 -9.57 15.80
N THR A 236 -12.90 -9.44 14.70
CA THR A 236 -11.54 -8.88 14.69
C THR A 236 -11.54 -7.34 14.62
N GLN A 237 -12.47 -6.74 13.87
CA GLN A 237 -12.61 -5.29 13.69
C GLN A 237 -13.03 -4.55 14.98
N ARG A 238 -13.57 -5.28 15.97
CA ARG A 238 -13.84 -4.74 17.32
C ARG A 238 -12.59 -4.28 18.06
N PHE A 239 -11.44 -4.92 17.80
CA PHE A 239 -10.17 -4.59 18.45
C PHE A 239 -9.26 -3.78 17.54
N PHE A 240 -9.17 -4.15 16.26
CA PHE A 240 -8.33 -3.49 15.27
C PHE A 240 -9.15 -2.65 14.30
N THR A 241 -9.39 -1.40 14.68
CA THR A 241 -9.99 -0.36 13.83
C THR A 241 -8.89 0.52 13.21
N GLU A 242 -9.22 1.27 12.14
CA GLU A 242 -8.37 2.33 11.58
C GLU A 242 -7.82 3.28 12.66
N LYS A 243 -8.66 3.62 13.65
CA LYS A 243 -8.26 4.43 14.81
C LYS A 243 -7.15 3.76 15.61
N THR A 244 -7.28 2.47 15.93
CA THR A 244 -6.26 1.69 16.65
C THR A 244 -4.95 1.68 15.86
N PHE A 245 -5.01 1.34 14.57
CA PHE A 245 -3.83 1.36 13.69
C PHE A 245 -3.14 2.73 13.70
N ARG A 246 -3.92 3.81 13.55
CA ARG A 246 -3.41 5.18 13.54
C ARG A 246 -2.76 5.54 14.87
N TYR A 247 -3.45 5.36 16.00
CA TYR A 247 -2.91 5.76 17.30
C TYR A 247 -1.69 4.93 17.72
N VAL A 248 -1.72 3.61 17.50
CA VAL A 248 -0.60 2.73 17.84
C VAL A 248 0.61 3.01 16.98
N SER A 249 0.46 3.05 15.64
CA SER A 249 1.59 3.23 14.74
C SER A 249 2.20 4.62 14.86
N LEU A 250 1.37 5.65 14.89
CA LEU A 250 1.81 7.05 15.04
C LEU A 250 2.43 7.28 16.42
N GLY A 251 1.83 6.74 17.48
CA GLY A 251 2.34 6.85 18.84
C GLY A 251 3.68 6.15 19.02
N ALA A 252 3.84 4.94 18.47
CA ALA A 252 5.08 4.19 18.51
C ALA A 252 6.20 4.89 17.72
N LEU A 253 5.91 5.38 16.51
CA LEU A 253 6.89 6.13 15.71
C LEU A 253 7.28 7.47 16.35
N MET A 254 6.31 8.20 16.91
CA MET A 254 6.62 9.44 17.64
C MET A 254 7.46 9.17 18.88
N PHE A 255 7.13 8.15 19.67
CA PHE A 255 7.94 7.75 20.81
C PHE A 255 9.37 7.40 20.37
N TYR A 256 9.53 6.61 19.30
CA TYR A 256 10.84 6.27 18.75
C TYR A 256 11.63 7.54 18.39
N CYS A 257 11.01 8.43 17.62
CA CYS A 257 11.62 9.69 17.17
C CYS A 257 12.06 10.56 18.36
N CYS A 258 11.18 10.75 19.35
CA CYS A 258 11.47 11.54 20.55
C CYS A 258 12.58 10.91 21.40
N ALA A 259 12.49 9.61 21.67
CA ALA A 259 13.46 8.88 22.49
C ALA A 259 14.86 8.94 21.88
N LYS A 260 14.98 8.73 20.55
CA LYS A 260 16.28 8.82 19.88
C LYS A 260 16.77 10.23 19.67
N SER A 261 15.89 11.19 19.36
CA SER A 261 16.28 12.61 19.33
C SER A 261 16.86 13.05 20.67
N TYR A 262 16.29 12.60 21.79
CA TYR A 262 16.84 12.83 23.12
C TYR A 262 18.21 12.16 23.32
N SER A 263 18.34 10.89 22.95
CA SER A 263 19.62 10.16 23.02
C SER A 263 20.72 10.83 22.22
N PHE A 264 20.43 11.30 21.00
CA PHE A 264 21.38 12.01 20.16
C PHE A 264 21.71 13.40 20.69
N PHE A 265 20.71 14.14 21.16
CA PHE A 265 20.94 15.47 21.73
C PHE A 265 21.84 15.38 22.97
N THR A 266 21.59 14.43 23.87
CA THR A 266 22.43 14.23 25.05
C THR A 266 23.84 13.76 24.67
N GLY A 267 23.96 12.76 23.78
CA GLY A 267 25.25 12.26 23.30
C GLY A 267 26.10 13.32 22.58
N ALA A 268 25.53 14.08 21.65
CA ALA A 268 26.25 15.12 20.89
C ALA A 268 26.76 16.27 21.78
N ASN A 269 26.01 16.61 22.83
CA ASN A 269 26.38 17.65 23.79
C ASN A 269 27.21 17.10 24.97
N HIS A 270 27.62 15.83 24.95
CA HIS A 270 28.35 15.17 26.04
C HIS A 270 27.62 15.24 27.40
N LEU A 271 26.29 15.31 27.36
CA LEU A 271 25.43 15.32 28.53
C LEU A 271 25.18 13.87 28.99
N PRO A 272 25.10 13.61 30.30
CA PRO A 272 24.69 12.30 30.78
C PRO A 272 23.24 12.04 30.35
N SER A 273 23.00 10.93 29.67
CA SER A 273 21.64 10.53 29.23
C SER A 273 20.67 10.36 30.41
N GLY A 274 21.17 10.01 31.60
CA GLY A 274 20.33 9.77 32.78
C GLY A 274 19.46 8.50 32.70
N ILE A 275 19.47 7.81 31.56
CA ILE A 275 18.77 6.54 31.35
C ILE A 275 19.72 5.40 31.74
N PRO A 276 19.39 4.59 32.76
CA PRO A 276 20.24 3.49 33.16
C PRO A 276 20.22 2.37 32.11
N LEU A 277 21.40 1.87 31.75
CA LEU A 277 21.54 0.68 30.89
C LEU A 277 21.11 -0.62 31.60
N GLY A 278 20.95 -0.56 32.93
CA GLY A 278 20.60 -1.71 33.75
C GLY A 278 21.73 -2.72 33.87
N THR A 279 21.42 -3.93 34.35
CA THR A 279 22.37 -5.04 34.39
C THR A 279 22.28 -5.86 33.10
N PRO A 280 23.38 -6.03 32.35
CA PRO A 280 23.39 -6.87 31.16
C PRO A 280 22.85 -8.28 31.47
N GLY A 281 21.94 -8.77 30.62
CA GLY A 281 21.29 -10.07 30.82
C GLY A 281 19.94 -10.00 31.56
N ALA A 282 19.61 -8.89 32.23
CA ALA A 282 18.28 -8.70 32.82
C ALA A 282 17.24 -8.29 31.75
N ILE A 283 15.97 -8.56 32.04
CA ILE A 283 14.86 -8.18 31.14
C ILE A 283 14.77 -6.66 31.00
N LEU A 284 14.86 -5.93 32.12
CA LEU A 284 14.90 -4.47 32.16
C LEU A 284 16.35 -3.97 32.05
N SER A 285 17.00 -4.28 30.94
CA SER A 285 18.33 -3.79 30.58
C SER A 285 18.31 -3.13 29.20
N SER A 286 19.46 -2.62 28.72
CA SER A 286 19.64 -1.98 27.40
C SER A 286 19.01 -0.59 27.23
N GLY A 287 18.65 0.08 28.33
CA GLY A 287 18.15 1.46 28.33
C GLY A 287 16.92 1.65 27.43
N LEU A 288 17.06 2.49 26.40
CA LEU A 288 15.96 2.78 25.46
C LEU A 288 15.64 1.62 24.52
N ILE A 289 16.59 0.72 24.25
CA ILE A 289 16.46 -0.34 23.23
C ILE A 289 15.25 -1.24 23.52
N PHE A 290 15.03 -1.60 24.78
CA PHE A 290 13.87 -2.39 25.21
C PHE A 290 12.54 -1.77 24.75
N TYR A 291 12.34 -0.48 25.01
CA TYR A 291 11.11 0.23 24.64
C TYR A 291 10.99 0.42 23.12
N LEU A 292 12.11 0.72 22.46
CA LEU A 292 12.14 0.88 21.01
C LEU A 292 11.78 -0.42 20.28
N ASN A 293 12.23 -1.56 20.79
CA ASN A 293 11.84 -2.88 20.29
C ASN A 293 10.32 -3.08 20.35
N ILE A 294 9.69 -2.72 21.46
CA ILE A 294 8.23 -2.79 21.61
C ILE A 294 7.54 -1.90 20.58
N CYS A 295 7.99 -0.64 20.43
CA CYS A 295 7.43 0.28 19.44
C CYS A 295 7.53 -0.27 18.01
N VAL A 296 8.70 -0.75 17.59
CA VAL A 296 8.90 -1.34 16.26
C VAL A 296 8.00 -2.57 16.08
N GLY A 297 7.94 -3.46 17.08
CA GLY A 297 7.09 -4.65 17.01
C GLY A 297 5.60 -4.33 16.85
N LEU A 298 5.11 -3.30 17.54
CA LEU A 298 3.73 -2.84 17.40
C LEU A 298 3.47 -2.26 16.00
N VAL A 299 4.37 -1.43 15.47
CA VAL A 299 4.24 -0.85 14.11
C VAL A 299 4.19 -1.95 13.07
N VAL A 300 5.09 -2.93 13.15
CA VAL A 300 5.17 -4.03 12.19
C VAL A 300 3.92 -4.92 12.28
N ALA A 301 3.50 -5.32 13.49
CA ALA A 301 2.29 -6.13 13.66
C ALA A 301 1.04 -5.45 13.12
N CYS A 302 0.86 -4.16 13.45
CA CYS A 302 -0.27 -3.36 12.98
C CYS A 302 -0.25 -3.22 11.46
N THR A 303 0.92 -3.00 10.87
CA THR A 303 1.06 -2.80 9.42
C THR A 303 0.83 -4.09 8.64
N MET A 304 1.37 -5.23 9.08
CA MET A 304 1.12 -6.51 8.43
C MET A 304 -0.37 -6.86 8.43
N TYR A 305 -1.03 -6.66 9.57
CA TYR A 305 -2.48 -6.83 9.66
C TYR A 305 -3.23 -5.86 8.75
N ALA A 306 -2.87 -4.57 8.75
CA ALA A 306 -3.49 -3.55 7.92
C ALA A 306 -3.40 -3.90 6.42
N PHE A 307 -2.23 -4.31 5.92
CA PHE A 307 -2.09 -4.73 4.53
C PHE A 307 -3.02 -5.89 4.19
N PHE A 308 -3.07 -6.91 5.04
CA PHE A 308 -3.93 -8.06 4.80
C PHE A 308 -5.40 -7.67 4.70
N VAL A 309 -5.89 -6.86 5.65
CA VAL A 309 -7.27 -6.36 5.66
C VAL A 309 -7.56 -5.52 4.43
N MET A 310 -6.65 -4.61 4.06
CA MET A 310 -6.84 -3.72 2.93
C MET A 310 -6.90 -4.45 1.59
N PHE A 311 -6.03 -5.44 1.37
CA PHE A 311 -6.09 -6.23 0.13
C PHE A 311 -7.28 -7.18 0.06
N ARG A 312 -7.78 -7.63 1.22
CA ARG A 312 -8.92 -8.54 1.27
C ARG A 312 -10.26 -7.81 1.11
N LYS A 313 -10.46 -6.73 1.85
CA LYS A 313 -11.76 -6.02 1.96
C LYS A 313 -11.80 -4.69 1.21
N GLY A 314 -10.65 -4.08 0.90
CA GLY A 314 -10.58 -2.72 0.37
C GLY A 314 -10.86 -1.64 1.42
N GLY A 315 -10.74 -1.95 2.72
CA GLY A 315 -10.99 -0.97 3.78
C GLY A 315 -11.01 -1.58 5.19
N PHE A 316 -10.87 -0.71 6.20
CA PHE A 316 -11.11 -1.04 7.62
C PHE A 316 -12.59 -1.05 7.99
#